data_AF-A0A949FP74-F1
#
_entry.id   AF-A0A949FP74-F1
#
_cell.length_a   1.000
_cell.length_b   1.000
_cell.length_c   1.000
_cell.angle_alpha   90.00
_cell.angle_beta   90.00
_cell.angle_gamma   90.00
#
_symmetry.space_group_name_H-M   'P 1'
#
loop_
_entity.id
_entity.type
_entity.pdbx_description
1 polymer ?
#
loop_
_entity_poly.entity_id
_entity_poly.type
_entity_poly.pdbx_seq_one_letter_code
_entity_poly.pdbx_strand_id
1 'polypeptide(L)'
;MMNRIPKFIDSTAWKQAEILMQPALIRVIDKLGKYLENSSWQGNYQTVTLWPEGTSPKIQKKVVRLQTELKKTKGARAAIIAKELNKLPQSYPNYVLSLENGEQRVEVSLWELCYQVCFLEYALDSQEPHPLVRVDTYLLDSQGEVDWERLDKKTEILISNFFDGLPPTSIS
;
A
#
# COMPACT_ATOMS: atom_id res chain seq x y z
N MET A 1 -4.31 9.81 -6.27
CA MET A 1 -4.56 8.44 -5.77
C MET A 1 -5.23 8.54 -4.41
N MET A 2 -6.44 8.00 -4.27
CA MET A 2 -7.16 8.00 -2.99
C MET A 2 -6.55 6.91 -2.10
N ASN A 3 -6.24 7.24 -0.84
CA ASN A 3 -5.69 6.26 0.07
C ASN A 3 -6.82 5.51 0.77
N ARG A 4 -6.90 4.20 0.55
CA ARG A 4 -7.92 3.39 1.22
C ARG A 4 -7.32 2.59 2.35
N ILE A 5 -7.97 2.70 3.51
CA ILE A 5 -7.60 1.92 4.69
C ILE A 5 -8.72 0.91 4.95
N PRO A 6 -8.47 -0.39 4.78
CA PRO A 6 -9.47 -1.42 4.99
C PRO A 6 -9.94 -1.45 6.44
N LYS A 7 -11.24 -1.66 6.63
CA LYS A 7 -11.86 -1.92 7.94
C LYS A 7 -12.18 -3.41 8.05
N PHE A 8 -12.03 -3.95 9.26
CA PHE A 8 -12.30 -5.35 9.57
C PHE A 8 -13.52 -5.47 10.47
N ILE A 9 -14.31 -6.54 10.27
CA ILE A 9 -15.53 -6.79 11.04
C ILE A 9 -15.25 -7.16 12.50
N ASP A 10 -14.15 -7.86 12.75
CA ASP A 10 -13.74 -8.31 14.08
C ASP A 10 -12.21 -8.51 14.21
N SER A 11 -11.77 -8.88 15.41
CA SER A 11 -10.36 -9.11 15.71
C SER A 11 -9.77 -10.36 15.04
N THR A 12 -10.60 -11.33 14.65
CA THR A 12 -10.14 -12.54 13.98
C THR A 12 -9.76 -12.21 12.55
N ALA A 13 -10.62 -11.47 11.83
CA ALA A 13 -10.33 -10.97 10.50
C ALA A 13 -9.08 -10.09 10.50
N TRP A 14 -8.91 -9.23 11.52
CA TRP A 14 -7.71 -8.42 11.66
C TRP A 14 -6.42 -9.27 11.79
N LYS A 15 -6.43 -10.30 12.64
CA LYS A 15 -5.28 -11.22 12.82
C LYS A 15 -4.95 -12.00 11.54
N GLN A 16 -5.97 -12.47 10.83
CA GLN A 16 -5.77 -13.17 9.56
C GLN A 16 -5.16 -12.25 8.50
N ALA A 17 -5.60 -10.99 8.44
CA ALA A 17 -4.98 -10.00 7.57
C ALA A 17 -3.52 -9.76 7.96
N GLU A 18 -3.21 -9.60 9.25
CA GLU A 18 -1.85 -9.42 9.74
C GLU A 18 -0.91 -10.55 9.29
N ILE A 19 -1.37 -11.80 9.37
CA ILE A 19 -0.62 -12.99 8.89
C ILE A 19 -0.34 -12.91 7.39
N LEU A 20 -1.29 -12.46 6.59
CA LEU A 20 -1.20 -12.45 5.12
C LEU A 20 -0.44 -11.26 4.54
N MET A 21 -0.52 -10.08 5.15
CA MET A 21 -0.10 -8.81 4.53
C MET A 21 1.40 -8.77 4.18
N GLN A 22 2.27 -9.22 5.08
CA GLN A 22 3.72 -9.24 4.80
C GLN A 22 4.08 -10.27 3.72
N PRO A 23 3.63 -11.55 3.79
CA PRO A 23 3.79 -12.51 2.70
C PRO A 23 3.27 -12.01 1.36
N ALA A 24 2.10 -11.38 1.33
CA ALA A 24 1.51 -10.84 0.11
C ALA A 24 2.39 -9.74 -0.49
N LEU A 25 2.92 -8.82 0.33
CA LEU A 25 3.83 -7.77 -0.13
C LEU A 25 5.09 -8.35 -0.77
N ILE A 26 5.69 -9.38 -0.15
CA ILE A 26 6.87 -10.06 -0.70
C ILE A 26 6.54 -10.65 -2.08
N ARG A 27 5.41 -11.34 -2.20
CA ARG A 27 4.99 -11.96 -3.47
C ARG A 27 4.66 -10.93 -4.54
N VAL A 28 3.97 -9.86 -4.18
CA VAL A 28 3.63 -8.77 -5.12
C VAL A 28 4.91 -8.15 -5.69
N ILE A 29 5.89 -7.80 -4.85
CA ILE A 29 7.16 -7.22 -5.31
C ILE A 29 7.93 -8.20 -6.20
N ASP A 30 8.02 -9.48 -5.81
CA ASP A 30 8.69 -10.52 -6.61
C ASP A 30 8.07 -10.66 -8.00
N LYS A 31 6.73 -10.77 -8.09
CA LYS A 31 6.04 -10.90 -9.37
C LYS A 31 6.13 -9.63 -10.22
N LEU A 32 5.97 -8.45 -9.62
CA LEU A 32 6.17 -7.18 -10.33
C LEU A 32 7.56 -7.10 -10.96
N GLY A 33 8.62 -7.49 -10.24
CA GLY A 33 9.98 -7.54 -10.77
C GLY A 33 10.10 -8.43 -12.01
N LYS A 34 9.60 -9.67 -11.94
CA LYS A 34 9.64 -10.64 -13.06
C LYS A 34 8.88 -10.16 -14.31
N TYR A 35 7.73 -9.51 -14.11
CA TYR A 35 6.96 -8.94 -15.22
C TYR A 35 7.70 -7.76 -15.85
N LEU A 36 8.30 -6.89 -15.03
CA LEU A 36 9.08 -5.75 -15.53
C LEU A 36 10.27 -6.17 -16.38
N GLU A 37 10.98 -7.24 -15.99
CA GLU A 37 12.11 -7.79 -16.75
C GLU A 37 11.76 -8.17 -18.20
N ASN A 38 10.50 -8.52 -18.46
CA ASN A 38 10.03 -8.96 -19.76
C ASN A 38 9.07 -7.96 -20.44
N SER A 39 8.92 -6.76 -19.88
CA SER A 39 8.00 -5.74 -20.38
C SER A 39 8.74 -4.55 -20.99
N SER A 40 8.05 -3.78 -21.83
CA SER A 40 8.53 -2.46 -22.30
C SER A 40 8.40 -1.36 -21.24
N TRP A 41 7.76 -1.65 -20.11
CA TRP A 41 7.53 -0.69 -19.03
C TRP A 41 8.72 -0.65 -18.08
N GLN A 42 9.14 0.56 -17.71
CA GLN A 42 10.17 0.78 -16.70
C GLN A 42 9.50 1.07 -15.36
N GLY A 43 9.88 0.32 -14.33
CA GLY A 43 9.33 0.45 -12.98
C GLY A 43 10.25 1.21 -12.03
N ASN A 44 9.71 2.19 -11.31
CA ASN A 44 10.40 2.91 -10.24
C ASN A 44 9.59 2.86 -8.93
N TYR A 45 10.17 2.27 -7.90
CA TYR A 45 9.56 2.18 -6.57
C TYR A 45 9.81 3.45 -5.77
N GLN A 46 8.72 4.06 -5.29
CA GLN A 46 8.75 5.34 -4.60
C GLN A 46 8.03 5.24 -3.26
N THR A 47 8.56 5.94 -2.26
CA THR A 47 7.86 6.17 -0.99
C THR A 47 7.23 7.56 -1.04
N VAL A 48 5.91 7.61 -0.98
CA VAL A 48 5.14 8.85 -0.93
C VAL A 48 4.61 9.07 0.50
N THR A 49 4.59 10.32 0.94
CA THR A 49 4.02 10.67 2.25
C THR A 49 2.54 10.96 2.09
N LEU A 50 1.70 10.17 2.75
CA LEU A 50 0.27 10.41 2.80
C LEU A 50 -0.12 11.09 4.10
N TRP A 51 -1.12 11.96 4.00
CA TRP A 51 -1.71 12.64 5.13
C TRP A 51 -3.15 12.16 5.33
N PRO A 52 -3.66 12.13 6.56
CA PRO A 52 -5.07 11.92 6.82
C PRO A 52 -5.92 12.94 6.04
N GLU A 53 -7.10 12.49 5.60
CA GLU A 53 -8.03 13.33 4.86
C GLU A 53 -8.36 14.63 5.63
N GLY A 54 -8.50 15.74 4.90
CA GLY A 54 -8.74 17.05 5.49
C GLY A 54 -7.51 17.73 6.13
N THR A 55 -6.32 17.12 6.10
CA THR A 55 -5.11 17.76 6.64
C THR A 55 -4.62 18.89 5.74
N SER A 56 -4.86 20.15 6.15
CA SER A 56 -4.45 21.34 5.39
C SER A 56 -2.92 21.47 5.22
N PRO A 57 -2.42 22.09 4.14
CA PRO A 57 -0.98 22.32 3.93
C PRO A 57 -0.28 23.05 5.09
N LYS A 58 -1.01 23.92 5.81
CA LYS A 58 -0.50 24.62 6.99
C LYS A 58 -0.21 23.65 8.13
N ILE A 59 -1.10 22.68 8.38
CA ILE A 59 -0.90 21.64 9.39
C ILE A 59 0.23 20.70 8.97
N GLN A 60 0.28 20.29 7.71
CA GLN A 60 1.37 19.44 7.18
C GLN A 60 2.74 20.08 7.42
N LYS A 61 2.91 21.36 7.03
CA LYS A 61 4.15 22.12 7.28
C LYS A 61 4.49 22.22 8.77
N LYS A 62 3.48 22.42 9.63
CA LYS A 62 3.67 22.46 11.09
C LYS A 62 4.20 21.11 11.61
N VAL A 63 3.58 20.00 11.21
CA VAL A 63 3.99 18.65 11.63
C VAL A 63 5.42 18.34 11.17
N VAL A 64 5.74 18.59 9.89
CA VAL A 64 7.09 18.36 9.34
C VAL A 64 8.14 19.19 10.09
N ARG A 65 7.83 20.45 10.41
CA ARG A 65 8.71 21.31 11.21
C ARG A 65 8.95 20.73 12.59
N LEU A 66 7.89 20.34 13.30
CA LEU A 66 7.99 19.78 14.66
C LEU A 66 8.73 18.44 14.67
N GLN A 67 8.50 17.56 13.70
CA GLN A 67 9.25 16.31 13.55
C GLN A 67 10.75 16.57 13.31
N THR A 68 11.08 17.57 12.49
CA THR A 68 12.47 17.96 12.22
C THR A 68 13.14 18.55 13.46
N GLU A 69 12.42 19.37 14.23
CA GLU A 69 12.90 19.94 15.50
C GLU A 69 13.12 18.81 16.54
N LEU A 70 12.18 17.87 16.65
CA LEU A 70 12.28 16.74 17.59
C LEU A 70 13.53 15.88 17.32
N LYS A 71 13.85 15.59 16.06
CA LYS A 71 15.07 14.84 15.68
C LYS A 71 16.36 15.48 16.17
N LYS A 72 16.36 16.81 16.33
CA LYS A 72 17.54 17.59 16.74
C LYS A 72 17.53 17.99 18.21
N THR A 73 16.43 17.75 18.91
CA THR A 73 16.19 18.23 20.27
C THR A 73 16.18 17.09 21.27
N LYS A 74 16.64 17.33 22.51
CA LYS A 74 16.65 16.34 23.60
C LYS A 74 16.04 16.94 24.88
N GLY A 75 15.85 16.09 25.89
CA GLY A 75 15.39 16.50 27.23
C GLY A 75 13.95 17.03 27.26
N ALA A 76 13.66 17.93 28.21
CA ALA A 76 12.30 18.42 28.46
C ALA A 76 11.63 19.05 27.22
N ARG A 77 12.41 19.72 26.37
CA ARG A 77 11.89 20.32 25.13
C ARG A 77 11.43 19.27 24.12
N ALA A 78 12.16 18.15 23.99
CA ALA A 78 11.75 17.03 23.13
C ALA A 78 10.42 16.42 23.60
N ALA A 79 10.24 16.26 24.92
CA ALA A 79 8.98 15.76 25.49
C ALA A 79 7.79 16.68 25.19
N ILE A 80 7.98 18.00 25.23
CA ILE A 80 6.95 18.98 24.87
C ILE A 80 6.56 18.86 23.39
N ILE A 81 7.54 18.78 22.49
CA ILE A 81 7.32 18.65 21.05
C ILE A 81 6.59 17.34 20.74
N ALA A 82 7.01 16.23 21.35
CA ALA A 82 6.35 14.93 21.19
C ALA A 82 4.88 14.98 21.64
N LYS A 83 4.59 15.63 22.77
CA LYS A 83 3.21 15.82 23.25
C LYS A 83 2.36 16.68 22.31
N GLU A 84 2.96 17.67 21.65
CA GLU A 84 2.26 18.47 20.63
C GLU A 84 1.99 17.66 19.36
N LEU A 85 2.98 16.90 18.87
CA LEU A 85 2.83 16.03 17.70
C LEU A 85 1.74 14.98 17.87
N ASN A 86 1.56 14.42 19.08
CA ASN A 86 0.49 13.46 19.37
C ASN A 86 -0.92 14.02 19.18
N LYS A 87 -1.10 15.35 19.12
CA LYS A 87 -2.39 16.00 18.89
C LYS A 87 -2.62 16.36 17.42
N LEU A 88 -1.62 16.15 16.56
CA LEU A 88 -1.67 16.53 15.16
C LEU A 88 -1.84 15.29 14.28
N PRO A 89 -2.43 15.44 13.07
CA PRO A 89 -2.49 14.37 12.09
C PRO A 89 -1.10 13.82 11.81
N GLN A 90 -0.95 12.50 11.91
CA GLN A 90 0.30 11.82 11.58
C GLN A 90 0.27 11.40 10.12
N SER A 91 1.31 11.77 9.40
CA SER A 91 1.54 11.21 8.07
C SER A 91 2.05 9.78 8.16
N TYR A 92 1.84 9.01 7.10
CA TYR A 92 2.30 7.64 6.99
C TYR A 92 2.86 7.39 5.59
N PRO A 93 3.84 6.47 5.45
CA PRO A 93 4.39 6.13 4.16
C PRO A 93 3.39 5.31 3.34
N ASN A 94 3.37 5.55 2.04
CA ASN A 94 2.79 4.67 1.05
C ASN A 94 3.83 4.31 0.00
N TYR A 95 3.76 3.08 -0.48
CA TYR A 95 4.71 2.55 -1.46
C TYR A 95 4.01 2.49 -2.81
N VAL A 96 4.58 3.19 -3.79
CA VAL A 96 4.01 3.32 -5.13
C VAL A 96 5.01 2.78 -6.14
N LEU A 97 4.52 1.99 -7.09
CA LEU A 97 5.25 1.67 -8.32
C LEU A 97 4.79 2.64 -9.40
N SER A 98 5.73 3.45 -9.89
CA SER A 98 5.54 4.29 -11.08
C SER A 98 6.06 3.51 -12.28
N LEU A 99 5.18 3.23 -13.23
CA LEU A 99 5.47 2.61 -14.50
C LEU A 99 5.53 3.68 -15.59
N GLU A 100 6.61 3.70 -16.35
CA GLU A 100 6.80 4.63 -17.47
C GLU A 100 7.13 3.86 -18.76
N ASN A 101 6.51 4.28 -19.86
CA ASN A 101 6.73 3.72 -21.19
C ASN A 101 6.47 4.80 -22.25
N GLY A 102 7.53 5.41 -22.75
CA GLY A 102 7.43 6.61 -23.59
C GLY A 102 6.76 7.76 -22.83
N GLU A 103 5.66 8.28 -23.37
CA GLU A 103 4.87 9.35 -22.74
C GLU A 103 3.82 8.82 -21.76
N GLN A 104 3.61 7.50 -21.70
CA GLN A 104 2.63 6.89 -20.82
C GLN A 104 3.21 6.71 -19.42
N ARG A 105 2.40 7.07 -18.41
CA ARG A 105 2.72 6.85 -17.00
C ARG A 105 1.53 6.28 -16.26
N VAL A 106 1.77 5.21 -15.51
CA VAL A 106 0.79 4.55 -14.65
C VAL A 106 1.39 4.46 -13.25
N GLU A 107 0.63 4.86 -12.23
CA GLU A 107 1.04 4.71 -10.84
C GLU A 107 0.10 3.75 -10.12
N VAL A 108 0.68 2.82 -9.36
CA VAL A 108 -0.08 1.86 -8.57
C VAL A 108 0.47 1.79 -7.14
N SER A 109 -0.43 1.74 -6.15
CA SER A 109 -0.06 1.52 -4.76
C SER A 109 0.20 0.03 -4.52
N LEU A 110 1.34 -0.30 -3.91
CA LEU A 110 1.66 -1.68 -3.55
C LEU A 110 0.71 -2.23 -2.49
N TRP A 111 0.22 -1.39 -1.58
CA TRP A 111 -0.76 -1.81 -0.58
C TRP A 111 -2.09 -2.18 -1.23
N GLU A 112 -2.54 -1.41 -2.22
CA GLU A 112 -3.79 -1.69 -2.94
C GLU A 112 -3.72 -3.04 -3.68
N LEU A 113 -2.57 -3.35 -4.29
CA LEU A 113 -2.33 -4.68 -4.88
C LEU A 113 -2.35 -5.78 -3.81
N CYS A 114 -1.70 -5.56 -2.66
CA CYS A 114 -1.75 -6.51 -1.55
C CYS A 114 -3.19 -6.74 -1.05
N TYR A 115 -4.01 -5.70 -0.98
CA TYR A 115 -5.40 -5.82 -0.58
C TYR A 115 -6.23 -6.62 -1.59
N GLN A 116 -5.99 -6.47 -2.89
CA GLN A 116 -6.62 -7.31 -3.92
C GLN A 116 -6.21 -8.79 -3.80
N VAL A 117 -5.00 -9.07 -3.34
CA VAL A 117 -4.58 -10.45 -3.03
C VAL A 117 -5.27 -10.94 -1.76
N CYS A 118 -5.17 -10.20 -0.66
CA CYS A 118 -5.56 -10.67 0.67
C CYS A 118 -7.07 -10.68 0.94
N PHE A 119 -7.85 -9.85 0.24
CA PHE A 119 -9.26 -9.63 0.56
C PHE A 119 -10.17 -10.04 -0.59
N LEU A 120 -11.34 -10.56 -0.23
CA LEU A 120 -12.39 -10.93 -1.17
C LEU A 120 -13.10 -9.68 -1.66
N GLU A 121 -13.38 -9.62 -2.97
CA GLU A 121 -14.16 -8.56 -3.63
C GLU A 121 -13.58 -7.15 -3.45
N TYR A 122 -12.28 -7.04 -3.19
CA TYR A 122 -11.60 -5.75 -3.11
C TYR A 122 -11.40 -5.15 -4.51
N ALA A 123 -12.16 -4.10 -4.83
CA ALA A 123 -12.18 -3.48 -6.15
C ALA A 123 -11.50 -2.10 -6.16
N LEU A 124 -10.63 -1.86 -7.14
CA LEU A 124 -9.87 -0.61 -7.20
C LEU A 124 -10.70 0.62 -7.57
N ASP A 125 -11.83 0.43 -8.24
CA ASP A 125 -12.76 1.46 -8.70
C ASP A 125 -13.79 1.89 -7.64
N SER A 126 -13.86 1.18 -6.50
CA SER A 126 -14.73 1.58 -5.39
C SER A 126 -14.34 2.96 -4.85
N GLN A 127 -15.34 3.84 -4.75
CA GLN A 127 -15.19 5.19 -4.18
C GLN A 127 -15.25 5.21 -2.65
N GLU A 128 -15.35 4.04 -2.00
CA GLU A 128 -15.32 3.97 -0.54
C GLU A 128 -13.90 4.21 -0.01
N PRO A 129 -13.64 5.27 0.78
CA PRO A 129 -12.31 5.57 1.31
C PRO A 129 -11.87 4.54 2.36
N HIS A 130 -12.80 3.89 3.03
CA HIS A 130 -12.52 2.91 4.08
C HIS A 130 -13.43 1.70 3.97
N PRO A 131 -13.22 0.84 2.95
CA PRO A 131 -14.10 -0.29 2.70
C PRO A 131 -14.05 -1.29 3.85
N LEU A 132 -15.20 -1.83 4.24
CA LEU A 132 -15.26 -3.02 5.07
C LEU A 132 -14.85 -4.21 4.21
N VAL A 133 -13.78 -4.89 4.59
CA VAL A 133 -13.21 -5.99 3.81
C VAL A 133 -13.40 -7.33 4.50
N ARG A 134 -13.44 -8.39 3.70
CA ARG A 134 -13.44 -9.77 4.18
C ARG A 134 -12.14 -10.44 3.75
N VAL A 135 -11.43 -11.03 4.71
CA VAL A 135 -10.17 -11.73 4.44
C VAL A 135 -10.42 -12.98 3.62
N ASP A 136 -9.60 -13.21 2.60
CA ASP A 136 -9.59 -14.44 1.83
C ASP A 136 -8.89 -15.55 2.62
N THR A 137 -9.66 -16.20 3.50
CA THR A 137 -9.17 -17.31 4.32
C THR A 137 -8.74 -18.54 3.50
N TYR A 138 -9.02 -18.60 2.19
CA TYR A 138 -8.51 -19.66 1.32
C TYR A 138 -6.98 -19.58 1.14
N LEU A 139 -6.38 -18.42 1.42
CA LEU A 139 -4.93 -18.21 1.46
C LEU A 139 -4.27 -18.75 2.73
N LEU A 140 -5.06 -19.29 3.67
CA LEU A 140 -4.57 -19.92 4.88
C LEU A 140 -4.78 -21.44 4.80
N ASP A 141 -3.85 -22.17 5.38
CA ASP A 141 -3.94 -23.62 5.49
C ASP A 141 -4.82 -24.06 6.68
N SER A 142 -4.89 -25.37 6.92
CA SER A 142 -5.67 -25.94 8.02
C SER A 142 -5.19 -25.53 9.42
N GLN A 143 -3.96 -25.04 9.56
CA GLN A 143 -3.38 -24.56 10.82
C GLN A 143 -3.57 -23.04 10.98
N GLY A 144 -4.12 -22.36 9.98
CA GLY A 144 -4.23 -20.91 9.95
C GLY A 144 -2.92 -20.21 9.58
N GLU A 145 -1.94 -20.94 9.05
CA GLU A 145 -0.71 -20.39 8.49
C GLU A 145 -0.88 -20.10 7.00
N VAL A 146 0.08 -19.40 6.40
CA VAL A 146 0.02 -18.99 4.99
C VAL A 146 0.15 -20.20 4.08
N ASP A 147 -0.84 -20.40 3.20
CA ASP A 147 -0.71 -21.30 2.05
C ASP A 147 0.07 -20.57 0.94
N TRP A 148 1.38 -20.82 0.89
CA TRP A 148 2.29 -20.15 -0.02
C TRP A 148 2.00 -20.41 -1.50
N GLU A 149 1.51 -21.59 -1.86
CA GLU A 149 1.21 -21.94 -3.24
C GLU A 149 -0.01 -21.16 -3.72
N ARG A 150 -1.07 -21.12 -2.91
CA ARG A 150 -2.28 -20.34 -3.23
C ARG A 150 -2.00 -18.85 -3.29
N LEU A 151 -1.21 -18.34 -2.34
CA LEU A 151 -0.81 -16.93 -2.32
C LEU A 151 0.00 -16.57 -3.58
N ASP A 152 0.99 -17.37 -3.95
CA ASP A 152 1.81 -17.12 -5.15
C ASP A 152 0.95 -17.14 -6.42
N LYS A 153 0.10 -18.16 -6.57
CA LYS A 153 -0.79 -18.30 -7.73
C LYS A 153 -1.80 -17.16 -7.83
N LYS A 154 -2.42 -16.74 -6.73
CA LYS A 154 -3.36 -15.62 -6.73
C LYS A 154 -2.65 -14.31 -7.08
N THR A 155 -1.43 -14.13 -6.58
CA THR A 155 -0.59 -12.96 -6.90
C THR A 155 -0.19 -12.95 -8.37
N GLU A 156 0.24 -14.08 -8.94
CA GLU A 156 0.56 -14.22 -10.37
C GLU A 156 -0.60 -13.76 -11.25
N ILE A 157 -1.81 -14.28 -10.98
CA ILE A 157 -3.01 -13.92 -11.75
C ILE A 157 -3.30 -12.42 -11.65
N LEU A 158 -3.21 -11.85 -10.44
CA LEU A 158 -3.43 -10.42 -10.24
C LEU A 158 -2.44 -9.57 -11.03
N ILE A 159 -1.14 -9.89 -10.93
CA ILE A 159 -0.09 -9.12 -11.59
C ILE A 159 -0.16 -9.28 -13.11
N SER A 160 -0.46 -10.48 -13.62
CA SER A 160 -0.73 -10.68 -15.05
C SER A 160 -1.83 -9.76 -15.54
N ASN A 161 -3.00 -9.80 -14.90
CA ASN A 161 -4.15 -8.97 -15.28
C ASN A 161 -3.84 -7.48 -15.17
N PHE A 162 -3.03 -7.07 -14.19
CA PHE A 162 -2.60 -5.69 -14.05
C PHE A 162 -1.75 -5.23 -15.24
N PHE A 163 -0.78 -6.04 -15.68
CA PHE A 163 0.04 -5.74 -16.86
C PHE A 163 -0.76 -5.80 -18.17
N ASP A 164 -1.67 -6.77 -18.30
CA ASP A 164 -2.57 -6.88 -19.47
C ASP A 164 -3.52 -5.68 -19.59
N GLY A 165 -3.84 -5.03 -18.46
CA GLY A 165 -4.65 -3.81 -18.40
C GLY A 165 -3.87 -2.51 -18.63
N LEU A 166 -2.55 -2.55 -18.82
CA LEU A 166 -1.77 -1.35 -19.10
C LEU A 166 -2.11 -0.80 -20.49
N PRO A 167 -2.03 0.53 -20.68
CA PRO A 167 -2.23 1.13 -21.99
C PRO A 167 -1.32 0.48 -23.04
N PRO A 168 -1.83 0.22 -24.26
CA PRO A 168 -1.03 -0.37 -25.32
C PRO A 168 0.13 0.56 -25.66
N THR A 169 1.28 -0.03 -25.96
CA THR A 169 2.45 0.69 -26.44
C THR A 169 2.14 1.35 -27.78
N SER A 170 2.31 2.66 -27.85
CA SER A 170 2.35 3.37 -29.13
C SER A 170 3.61 2.91 -29.87
N ILE A 171 3.47 1.96 -30.79
CA ILE A 171 4.55 1.64 -31.73
C ILE A 171 4.65 2.83 -32.69
N SER A 172 5.69 3.64 -32.53
CA SER A 172 6.11 4.66 -33.51
C SER A 172 6.85 4.01 -34.66
#